data_AF-A0A1D2R5G4-F1
#
_entry.id   AF-A0A1D2R5G4-F1
#
_cell.length_a   1.000
_cell.length_b   1.000
_cell.length_c   1.000
_cell.angle_alpha   90.00
_cell.angle_beta   90.00
_cell.angle_gamma   90.00
#
_symmetry.space_group_name_H-M   'P 1'
#
loop_
_entity.id
_entity.type
_entity.pdbx_description
1 polymer ?
#
loop_
_entity_poly.entity_id
_entity_poly.type
_entity_poly.pdbx_seq_one_letter_code
_entity_poly.pdbx_strand_id
1 'polypeptide(L)'
;MNEIFTNFELTPSQEEGIKEIEKKVNRPTGRSIFILNGKAGSGKTFLIKDYIDQKGGEYYNISKNHLKELFKYEHTKITPIEFREFIEKIDEKHSNTFIVLDECNPIFLSFQENKLLDSFLTICGRHSSSKNNIILLIISDVFNTSRYDKDRIIGLKFNENDAKVINRNCDRMYEGEDNIYEIINKKLENG
;
A
#
# COMPACT_ATOMS: atom_id res chain seq x y z
N MET A 1 -8.67 17.50 -5.64
CA MET A 1 -7.77 17.26 -4.49
C MET A 1 -7.86 18.47 -3.58
N ASN A 2 -8.10 18.29 -2.27
CA ASN A 2 -8.08 19.40 -1.32
C ASN A 2 -6.65 19.97 -1.25
N GLU A 3 -6.51 21.28 -1.45
CA GLU A 3 -5.21 22.00 -1.44
C GLU A 3 -4.41 21.78 -0.15
N ILE A 4 -5.05 21.34 0.93
CA ILE A 4 -4.46 21.05 2.25
C ILE A 4 -3.31 20.01 2.18
N PHE A 5 -3.29 19.11 1.19
CA PHE A 5 -2.30 18.02 1.13
C PHE A 5 -1.11 18.28 0.19
N THR A 6 -1.05 19.43 -0.49
CA THR A 6 0.02 19.72 -1.48
C THR A 6 1.39 20.06 -0.88
N ASN A 7 1.51 20.17 0.45
CA ASN A 7 2.73 20.64 1.14
C ASN A 7 3.37 19.62 2.10
N PHE A 8 2.99 18.33 2.04
CA PHE A 8 3.64 17.29 2.84
C PHE A 8 4.99 16.90 2.25
N GLU A 9 6.05 17.07 3.03
CA GLU A 9 7.40 16.63 2.64
C GLU A 9 7.51 15.12 2.91
N LEU A 10 7.91 14.35 1.89
CA LEU A 10 8.21 12.93 2.07
C LEU A 10 9.43 12.78 2.98
N THR A 11 9.41 11.77 3.84
CA THR A 11 10.58 11.46 4.66
C THR A 11 11.66 10.78 3.79
N PRO A 12 12.96 10.88 4.12
CA PRO A 12 14.03 10.21 3.37
C PRO A 12 13.77 8.72 3.12
N SER A 13 13.23 8.00 4.10
CA SER A 13 12.87 6.59 3.97
C SER A 13 11.73 6.36 2.96
N GLN A 14 10.78 7.29 2.89
CA GLN A 14 9.69 7.25 1.90
C GLN A 14 10.22 7.55 0.49
N GLU A 15 11.11 8.54 0.35
CA GLU A 15 11.76 8.84 -0.92
C GLU A 15 12.58 7.66 -1.45
N GLU A 16 13.35 7.01 -0.58
CA GLU A 16 14.10 5.80 -0.93
C GLU A 16 13.15 4.66 -1.34
N GLY A 17 12.05 4.49 -0.60
CA GLY A 17 11.00 3.54 -0.93
C GLY A 17 10.42 3.75 -2.33
N ILE A 18 10.10 4.99 -2.71
CA ILE A 18 9.63 5.33 -4.06
C ILE A 18 10.70 4.98 -5.09
N LYS A 19 11.96 5.37 -4.88
CA LYS A 19 13.04 5.08 -5.84
C LYS A 19 13.18 3.59 -6.11
N GLU A 20 13.07 2.76 -5.07
CA GLU A 20 13.11 1.30 -5.22
C GLU A 20 11.86 0.74 -5.91
N ILE A 21 10.67 1.30 -5.66
CA ILE A 21 9.45 0.97 -6.42
C ILE A 21 9.64 1.31 -7.89
N GLU A 22 10.06 2.53 -8.22
CA GLU A 22 10.27 2.99 -9.61
C GLU A 22 11.27 2.11 -10.35
N LYS A 23 12.38 1.78 -9.70
CA LYS A 23 13.40 0.89 -10.27
C LYS A 23 12.81 -0.47 -10.63
N LYS A 24 11.98 -1.04 -9.75
CA LYS A 24 11.35 -2.35 -9.92
C LYS A 24 10.22 -2.34 -10.94
N VAL A 25 9.45 -1.25 -11.00
CA VAL A 25 8.38 -1.05 -11.97
C VAL A 25 8.93 -0.85 -13.39
N ASN A 26 10.01 -0.07 -13.54
CA ASN A 26 10.62 0.22 -14.83
C ASN A 26 11.51 -0.91 -15.38
N ARG A 27 12.02 -1.77 -14.49
CA ARG A 27 12.87 -2.92 -14.86
C ARG A 27 12.41 -4.18 -14.13
N PRO A 28 11.23 -4.71 -14.48
CA PRO A 28 10.73 -5.93 -13.84
C PRO A 28 11.67 -7.11 -14.17
N THR A 29 12.31 -7.67 -13.14
CA THR A 29 13.11 -8.90 -13.27
C THR A 29 12.32 -10.09 -12.73
N GLY A 30 11.95 -11.03 -13.60
CA GLY A 30 11.24 -12.25 -13.21
C GLY A 30 9.73 -12.04 -12.98
N ARG A 31 9.16 -12.65 -11.93
CA ARG A 31 7.77 -12.40 -11.51
C ARG A 31 7.71 -11.03 -10.85
N SER A 32 6.95 -10.09 -11.43
CA SER A 32 6.87 -8.70 -11.00
C SER A 32 5.99 -8.50 -9.75
N ILE A 33 6.27 -9.28 -8.70
CA ILE A 33 5.62 -9.11 -7.39
C ILE A 33 6.62 -8.51 -6.43
N PHE A 34 6.22 -7.41 -5.80
CA PHE A 34 7.00 -6.73 -4.78
C PHE A 34 6.18 -6.59 -3.50
N ILE A 35 6.88 -6.47 -2.38
CA ILE A 35 6.28 -6.34 -1.06
C ILE A 35 6.80 -5.04 -0.46
N LEU A 36 5.92 -4.05 -0.27
CA LEU A 36 6.22 -2.88 0.54
C LEU A 36 5.92 -3.21 2.00
N ASN A 37 6.98 -3.21 2.82
CA ASN A 37 6.89 -3.51 4.24
C ASN A 37 7.30 -2.30 5.10
N GLY A 38 6.64 -2.10 6.23
CA GLY A 38 6.99 -1.07 7.20
C GLY A 38 6.03 -1.02 8.38
N LYS A 39 6.41 -0.34 9.45
CA LYS A 39 5.59 -0.18 10.68
C LYS A 39 4.18 0.33 10.40
N ALA A 40 3.23 -0.02 11.25
CA ALA A 40 1.94 0.66 11.26
C ALA A 40 2.17 2.18 11.46
N GLY A 41 1.42 3.02 10.74
CA GLY A 41 1.60 4.48 10.76
C GLY A 41 2.76 5.01 9.92
N SER A 42 3.51 4.16 9.21
CA SER A 42 4.64 4.59 8.36
C SER A 42 4.26 5.33 7.07
N GLY A 43 2.97 5.62 6.86
CA GLY A 43 2.48 6.30 5.66
C GLY A 43 2.51 5.48 4.36
N LYS A 44 2.62 4.14 4.41
CA LYS A 44 2.63 3.27 3.20
C LYS A 44 1.47 3.54 2.25
N THR A 45 0.25 3.54 2.77
CA THR A 45 -0.96 3.79 1.98
C THR A 45 -0.95 5.17 1.35
N PHE A 46 -0.54 6.19 2.10
CA PHE A 46 -0.41 7.55 1.59
C PHE A 46 0.60 7.62 0.44
N LEU A 47 1.80 7.08 0.67
CA LEU A 47 2.89 7.03 -0.30
C LEU A 47 2.46 6.39 -1.63
N ILE A 48 1.77 5.26 -1.53
CA ILE A 48 1.39 4.50 -2.72
C ILE A 48 0.19 5.10 -3.45
N LYS A 49 -0.76 5.70 -2.73
CA LYS A 49 -1.86 6.43 -3.38
C LYS A 49 -1.32 7.62 -4.18
N ASP A 50 -0.44 8.42 -3.58
CA ASP A 50 0.21 9.54 -4.29
C ASP A 50 1.00 9.05 -5.52
N TYR A 51 1.76 7.96 -5.37
CA TYR A 51 2.49 7.36 -6.49
C TYR A 51 1.55 6.90 -7.63
N ILE A 52 0.45 6.21 -7.32
CA ILE A 52 -0.55 5.76 -8.31
C ILE A 52 -1.23 6.96 -8.96
N ASP A 53 -1.59 7.99 -8.20
CA ASP A 53 -2.23 9.20 -8.74
C ASP A 53 -1.32 9.91 -9.75
N GLN A 54 -0.01 9.89 -9.54
CA GLN A 54 0.98 10.51 -10.43
C GLN A 54 1.39 9.63 -11.62
N LYS A 55 1.53 8.32 -11.43
CA LYS A 55 2.11 7.41 -12.43
C LYS A 55 1.09 6.50 -13.12
N GLY A 56 -0.14 6.46 -12.62
CA GLY A 56 -1.17 5.52 -13.03
C GLY A 56 -1.02 4.15 -12.39
N GLY A 57 -2.14 3.44 -12.27
CA GLY A 57 -2.21 2.11 -11.69
C GLY A 57 -3.58 1.85 -11.08
N GLU A 58 -3.78 0.63 -10.58
CA GLU A 58 -5.01 0.20 -9.93
C GLU A 58 -4.77 -0.06 -8.45
N TYR A 59 -5.60 0.54 -7.60
CA TYR A 59 -5.50 0.43 -6.15
C TYR A 59 -6.67 -0.37 -5.59
N TYR A 60 -6.37 -1.44 -4.86
CA TYR A 60 -7.35 -2.26 -4.16
C TYR A 60 -7.06 -2.30 -2.66
N ASN A 61 -8.02 -1.83 -1.87
CA ASN A 61 -7.98 -1.98 -0.43
C ASN A 61 -8.57 -3.33 -0.04
N ILE A 62 -7.76 -4.18 0.59
CA ILE A 62 -8.17 -5.52 1.05
C ILE A 62 -8.19 -5.61 2.59
N SER A 63 -8.57 -4.51 3.24
CA SER A 63 -8.90 -4.53 4.67
C SER A 63 -10.03 -5.52 4.97
N LYS A 64 -10.08 -6.00 6.22
CA LYS A 64 -11.07 -6.99 6.68
C LYS A 64 -12.52 -6.61 6.34
N ASN A 65 -12.86 -5.32 6.36
CA ASN A 65 -14.21 -4.84 6.05
C ASN A 65 -14.52 -5.00 4.55
N HIS A 66 -13.60 -4.60 3.67
CA HIS A 66 -13.74 -4.81 2.22
C HIS A 66 -13.77 -6.31 1.85
N LEU A 67 -12.98 -7.14 2.54
CA LEU A 67 -12.97 -8.57 2.31
C LEU A 67 -14.32 -9.22 2.64
N LYS A 68 -15.01 -8.78 3.71
CA LYS A 68 -16.36 -9.26 4.02
C LYS A 68 -17.36 -8.96 2.91
N GLU A 69 -17.27 -7.77 2.32
CA GLU A 69 -18.14 -7.36 1.21
C GLU A 69 -17.84 -8.15 -0.07
N LEU A 70 -16.55 -8.35 -0.39
CA LEU A 70 -16.10 -9.04 -1.60
C LEU A 70 -16.36 -10.55 -1.56
N PHE A 71 -16.22 -11.17 -0.39
CA PHE A 71 -16.32 -12.62 -0.24
C PHE A 71 -17.66 -13.08 0.37
N LYS A 72 -18.53 -12.15 0.83
CA LYS A 72 -19.82 -12.48 1.49
C LYS A 72 -19.67 -13.47 2.67
N TYR A 73 -18.52 -13.48 3.34
CA TYR A 73 -18.25 -14.39 4.46
C TYR A 73 -17.98 -13.64 5.75
N GLU A 74 -18.52 -14.16 6.86
CA GLU A 74 -18.23 -13.71 8.22
C GLU A 74 -16.86 -14.20 8.74
N HIS A 75 -16.21 -15.10 8.02
CA HIS A 75 -15.03 -15.80 8.51
C HIS A 75 -13.74 -15.01 8.35
N THR A 76 -12.88 -15.15 9.35
CA THR A 76 -11.51 -14.62 9.45
C THR A 76 -10.50 -15.37 8.58
N LYS A 77 -10.92 -16.39 7.80
CA LYS A 77 -10.03 -17.28 7.04
C LYS A 77 -10.38 -17.23 5.56
N ILE A 78 -9.36 -16.90 4.76
CA ILE A 78 -9.39 -16.86 3.29
C ILE A 78 -8.57 -18.05 2.77
N THR A 79 -9.17 -18.82 1.87
CA THR A 79 -8.56 -19.97 1.20
C THR A 79 -7.82 -19.57 -0.09
N PRO A 80 -6.92 -20.43 -0.61
CA PRO A 80 -6.28 -20.22 -1.91
C PRO A 80 -7.23 -20.09 -3.09
N ILE A 81 -8.39 -20.77 -3.04
CA ILE A 81 -9.39 -20.73 -4.12
C ILE A 81 -10.07 -19.37 -4.13
N GLU A 82 -10.58 -18.92 -2.98
CA GLU A 82 -11.23 -17.60 -2.86
C GLU A 82 -10.27 -16.48 -3.25
N PHE A 83 -9.02 -16.51 -2.77
CA PHE A 83 -8.04 -15.51 -3.16
C PHE A 83 -7.76 -15.51 -4.67
N ARG A 84 -7.73 -16.70 -5.30
CA ARG A 84 -7.57 -16.82 -6.76
C ARG A 84 -8.74 -16.19 -7.51
N GLU A 85 -9.97 -16.48 -7.11
CA GLU A 85 -11.15 -15.88 -7.74
C GLU A 85 -11.17 -14.36 -7.63
N PHE A 86 -10.71 -13.82 -6.50
CA PHE A 86 -10.59 -12.37 -6.30
C PHE A 86 -9.56 -11.73 -7.24
N ILE A 87 -8.35 -12.29 -7.31
CA ILE A 87 -7.30 -11.74 -8.16
C ILE A 87 -7.66 -11.94 -9.66
N GLU A 88 -8.39 -12.99 -10.02
CA GLU A 88 -8.92 -13.19 -11.38
C GLU A 88 -9.94 -12.10 -11.76
N LYS A 89 -10.82 -11.68 -10.84
CA LYS A 89 -11.75 -10.57 -11.09
C LYS A 89 -11.06 -9.22 -11.29
N ILE A 90 -9.92 -9.00 -10.64
CA ILE A 90 -9.06 -7.84 -10.93
C ILE A 90 -8.49 -7.97 -12.34
N ASP A 91 -8.01 -9.16 -12.68
CA ASP A 91 -7.30 -9.46 -13.93
C ASP A 91 -8.19 -9.43 -15.20
N GLU A 92 -9.49 -9.68 -15.07
CA GLU A 92 -10.46 -9.53 -16.17
C GLU A 92 -10.53 -8.11 -16.73
N LYS A 93 -10.19 -7.11 -15.90
CA LYS A 93 -10.32 -5.70 -16.24
C LYS A 93 -9.00 -5.04 -16.66
N HIS A 94 -7.86 -5.63 -16.33
CA HIS A 94 -6.57 -4.94 -16.39
C HIS A 94 -5.43 -5.84 -16.93
N SER A 95 -4.69 -5.33 -17.92
CA SER A 95 -3.48 -5.96 -18.47
C SER A 95 -2.38 -4.92 -18.67
N ASN A 96 -1.11 -5.33 -18.58
CA ASN A 96 0.05 -4.43 -18.60
C ASN A 96 -0.07 -3.28 -17.58
N THR A 97 -0.61 -3.55 -16.40
CA THR A 97 -0.97 -2.54 -15.39
C THR A 97 -0.17 -2.73 -14.10
N PHE A 98 0.12 -1.60 -13.43
CA PHE A 98 0.63 -1.62 -12.06
C PHE A 98 -0.54 -1.74 -11.08
N ILE A 99 -0.59 -2.83 -10.33
CA ILE A 99 -1.67 -3.18 -9.41
C ILE A 99 -1.12 -3.14 -7.99
N VAL A 100 -1.83 -2.46 -7.10
CA VAL A 100 -1.51 -2.38 -5.68
C VAL A 100 -2.61 -3.05 -4.88
N LEU A 101 -2.21 -4.01 -4.06
CA LEU A 101 -3.05 -4.61 -3.03
C LEU A 101 -2.60 -4.05 -1.68
N ASP A 102 -3.45 -3.22 -1.06
CA ASP A 102 -3.17 -2.56 0.22
C ASP A 102 -3.88 -3.23 1.38
N GLU A 103 -3.32 -3.14 2.59
CA GLU A 103 -3.82 -3.85 3.78
C GLU A 103 -3.85 -5.38 3.61
N CYS A 104 -2.80 -5.97 3.00
CA CYS A 104 -2.71 -7.42 2.77
C CYS A 104 -2.66 -8.29 4.04
N ASN A 105 -2.52 -7.66 5.22
CA ASN A 105 -2.30 -8.34 6.50
C ASN A 105 -3.31 -9.48 6.81
N PRO A 106 -4.64 -9.30 6.61
CA PRO A 106 -5.60 -10.37 6.89
C PRO A 106 -5.44 -11.59 5.98
N ILE A 107 -5.18 -11.37 4.68
CA ILE A 107 -4.95 -12.47 3.73
C ILE A 107 -3.66 -13.20 4.10
N PHE A 108 -2.59 -12.43 4.33
CA PHE A 108 -1.29 -12.98 4.67
C PHE A 108 -1.35 -13.83 5.95
N LEU A 109 -2.00 -13.32 7.01
CA LEU A 109 -2.23 -14.06 8.26
C LEU A 109 -2.96 -15.38 8.01
N SER A 110 -4.07 -15.33 7.26
CA SER A 110 -4.83 -16.53 6.93
C SER A 110 -3.96 -17.58 6.23
N PHE A 111 -3.19 -17.19 5.22
CA PHE A 111 -2.33 -18.14 4.50
C PHE A 111 -1.15 -18.63 5.35
N GLN A 112 -0.59 -17.78 6.22
CA GLN A 112 0.48 -18.17 7.12
C GLN A 112 0.00 -19.19 8.16
N GLU A 113 -1.13 -18.96 8.81
CA GLU A 113 -1.73 -19.88 9.79
C GLU A 113 -1.98 -21.27 9.20
N ASN A 114 -2.35 -21.32 7.92
CA ASN A 114 -2.61 -22.56 7.20
C ASN A 114 -1.36 -23.16 6.51
N LYS A 115 -0.17 -22.56 6.67
CA LYS A 115 1.08 -22.97 5.98
C LYS A 115 0.98 -22.95 4.44
N LEU A 116 0.18 -22.04 3.89
CA LEU A 116 -0.11 -21.92 2.45
C LEU A 116 0.51 -20.67 1.81
N LEU A 117 1.44 -20.02 2.49
CA LEU A 117 2.01 -18.73 2.09
C LEU A 117 2.71 -18.75 0.73
N ASP A 118 3.37 -19.87 0.39
CA ASP A 118 3.95 -20.07 -0.95
C ASP A 118 2.87 -20.13 -2.03
N SER A 119 1.69 -20.66 -1.72
CA SER A 119 0.54 -20.67 -2.62
C SER A 119 0.03 -19.24 -2.86
N PHE A 120 -0.04 -18.39 -1.84
CA PHE A 120 -0.41 -16.97 -1.99
C PHE A 120 0.51 -16.25 -2.97
N LEU A 121 1.83 -16.34 -2.76
CA LEU A 121 2.81 -15.71 -3.65
C LEU A 121 2.82 -16.34 -5.05
N THR A 122 2.57 -17.64 -5.15
CA THR A 122 2.47 -18.33 -6.44
C THR A 122 1.24 -17.87 -7.22
N ILE A 123 0.10 -17.66 -6.56
CA ILE A 123 -1.10 -17.11 -7.19
C ILE A 123 -0.79 -15.72 -7.73
N CYS A 124 -0.33 -14.78 -6.89
CA CYS A 124 0.04 -13.44 -7.34
C CYS A 124 1.06 -13.48 -8.48
N GLY A 125 2.04 -14.39 -8.42
CA GLY A 125 3.11 -14.47 -9.40
C GLY A 125 2.68 -14.98 -10.76
N ARG A 126 1.75 -15.95 -10.77
CA ARG A 126 1.13 -16.41 -12.01
C ARG A 126 0.34 -15.28 -12.66
N HIS A 127 -0.45 -14.54 -11.89
CA HIS A 127 -1.22 -13.40 -12.42
C HIS A 127 -0.35 -12.27 -12.96
N SER A 128 0.71 -11.92 -12.22
CA SER A 128 1.68 -10.94 -12.70
C SER A 128 2.28 -11.35 -14.05
N SER A 129 2.72 -12.60 -14.19
CA SER A 129 3.35 -13.07 -15.43
C SER A 129 2.39 -13.28 -16.59
N SER A 130 1.17 -13.79 -16.37
CA SER A 130 0.23 -14.07 -17.47
C SER A 130 -0.23 -12.82 -18.21
N LYS A 131 -0.23 -11.68 -17.53
CA LYS A 131 -0.85 -10.44 -18.01
C LYS A 131 0.11 -9.26 -18.05
N ASN A 132 1.40 -9.53 -17.84
CA ASN A 132 2.46 -8.54 -17.69
C ASN A 132 2.12 -7.45 -16.66
N ASN A 133 1.39 -7.82 -15.63
CA ASN A 133 1.04 -6.92 -14.55
C ASN A 133 2.19 -6.87 -13.53
N ILE A 134 2.38 -5.72 -12.90
CA ILE A 134 3.27 -5.57 -11.76
C ILE A 134 2.40 -5.48 -10.52
N ILE A 135 2.61 -6.34 -9.53
CA ILE A 135 1.82 -6.41 -8.31
C ILE A 135 2.65 -5.94 -7.13
N LEU A 136 2.20 -4.88 -6.45
CA LEU A 136 2.74 -4.45 -5.17
C LEU A 136 1.80 -4.87 -4.04
N LEU A 137 2.34 -5.64 -3.09
CA LEU A 137 1.65 -6.07 -1.88
C LEU A 137 2.10 -5.16 -0.72
N ILE A 138 1.16 -4.53 -0.02
CA ILE A 138 1.48 -3.71 1.14
C ILE A 138 1.16 -4.49 2.41
N ILE A 139 2.20 -4.72 3.23
CA ILE A 139 2.09 -5.40 4.52
C ILE A 139 2.70 -4.55 5.64
N SER A 140 2.27 -4.80 6.87
CA SER A 140 2.89 -4.24 8.07
C SER A 140 4.07 -5.10 8.54
N ASP A 141 5.06 -4.50 9.20
CA ASP A 141 6.31 -5.15 9.62
C ASP A 141 6.19 -6.22 10.72
N VAL A 142 4.98 -6.45 11.21
CA VAL A 142 4.64 -7.53 12.16
C VAL A 142 4.99 -8.92 11.58
N PHE A 143 5.19 -9.03 10.27
CA PHE A 143 5.47 -10.29 9.60
C PHE A 143 6.96 -10.54 9.45
N ASN A 144 7.38 -11.75 9.83
CA ASN A 144 8.75 -12.21 9.62
C ASN A 144 9.01 -12.44 8.13
N THR A 145 9.48 -11.40 7.45
CA THR A 145 9.78 -11.45 6.02
C THR A 145 11.10 -12.14 5.68
N SER A 146 11.83 -12.68 6.67
CA SER A 146 13.13 -13.33 6.47
C SER A 146 13.07 -14.60 5.63
N ARG A 147 11.89 -15.22 5.52
CA ARG A 147 11.64 -16.40 4.66
C ARG A 147 11.47 -16.06 3.19
N TYR A 148 11.37 -14.78 2.84
CA TYR A 148 11.20 -14.38 1.44
C TYR A 148 12.51 -13.95 0.81
N ASP A 149 12.50 -14.03 -0.51
CA ASP A 149 13.45 -13.39 -1.37
C ASP A 149 13.57 -11.90 -1.00
N LYS A 150 14.70 -11.54 -0.40
CA LYS A 150 14.99 -10.16 0.05
C LYS A 150 14.87 -9.18 -1.11
N ASP A 151 15.11 -9.63 -2.33
CA ASP A 151 15.06 -8.79 -3.53
C ASP A 151 13.62 -8.40 -3.89
N ARG A 152 12.60 -9.04 -3.31
CA ARG A 152 11.19 -8.66 -3.49
C ARG A 152 10.68 -7.68 -2.44
N ILE A 153 11.41 -7.51 -1.34
CA ILE A 153 10.96 -6.69 -0.21
C ILE A 153 11.55 -5.30 -0.31
N ILE A 154 10.67 -4.30 -0.31
CA ILE A 154 10.99 -2.90 -0.17
C ILE A 154 10.65 -2.53 1.27
N GLY A 155 11.67 -2.38 2.11
CA GLY A 155 11.48 -2.09 3.53
C GLY A 155 11.58 -0.60 3.81
N LEU A 156 10.50 0.03 4.25
CA LEU A 156 10.52 1.39 4.80
C LEU A 156 11.11 1.35 6.21
N LYS A 157 12.37 1.81 6.35
CA LYS A 157 13.10 1.80 7.62
C LYS A 157 13.33 3.21 8.13
N PHE A 158 12.40 3.68 8.96
CA PHE A 158 12.48 4.98 9.59
C PHE A 158 13.78 5.13 10.39
N ASN A 159 14.47 6.24 10.14
CA ASN A 159 15.67 6.70 10.79
C ASN A 159 15.42 8.06 11.48
N GLU A 160 16.44 8.58 12.16
CA GLU A 160 16.32 9.83 12.92
C GLU A 160 16.02 11.06 12.07
N ASN A 161 16.40 11.07 10.79
CA ASN A 161 16.10 12.17 9.87
C ASN A 161 14.63 12.14 9.44
N ASP A 162 13.99 10.97 9.39
CA ASP A 162 12.55 10.88 9.14
C ASP A 162 11.75 11.55 10.26
N ALA A 163 12.18 11.39 11.52
CA ALA A 163 11.51 12.03 12.66
C ALA A 163 11.49 13.56 12.54
N LYS A 164 12.56 14.17 12.01
CA LYS A 164 12.62 15.62 11.78
C LYS A 164 11.62 16.08 10.72
N VAL A 165 11.43 15.30 9.66
CA VAL A 165 10.46 15.60 8.60
C VAL A 165 9.04 15.42 9.12
N ILE A 166 8.78 14.34 9.86
CA ILE A 166 7.48 14.09 10.49
C ILE A 166 7.10 15.25 11.41
N ASN A 167 8.01 15.69 12.29
CA ASN A 167 7.73 16.81 13.19
C ASN A 167 7.42 18.09 12.40
N ARG A 168 8.22 18.43 11.38
CA ARG A 168 7.94 19.60 10.52
C ARG A 168 6.57 19.50 9.82
N ASN A 169 6.20 18.32 9.35
CA ASN A 169 4.89 18.11 8.74
C ASN A 169 3.76 18.24 9.77
N CYS A 170 3.95 17.75 10.99
CA CYS A 170 3.00 17.96 12.10
C CYS A 170 2.87 19.44 12.44
N ASP A 171 3.97 20.16 12.59
CA ASP A 171 3.97 21.60 12.90
C ASP A 171 3.19 22.38 11.84
N ARG A 172 3.39 22.08 10.55
CA ARG A 172 2.62 22.67 9.44
C ARG A 172 1.13 22.36 9.48
N MET A 173 0.73 21.17 9.96
CA MET A 173 -0.68 20.85 10.14
C MET A 173 -1.29 21.72 11.23
N TYR A 174 -0.60 21.88 12.36
CA TYR A 174 -1.09 22.67 13.49
C TYR A 174 -1.11 24.17 13.19
N GLU A 175 -0.11 24.70 12.47
CA GLU A 175 -0.14 26.08 11.95
C GLU A 175 -1.32 26.30 10.95
N GLY A 176 -1.76 25.24 10.27
CA GLY A 176 -2.95 25.26 9.43
C GLY A 176 -4.28 25.14 10.18
N GLU A 177 -4.31 24.48 11.34
CA GLU A 177 -5.52 24.33 12.18
C GLU A 177 -5.94 25.64 12.83
N ASP A 178 -4.99 26.49 13.26
CA ASP A 178 -5.27 27.85 13.72
C ASP A 178 -5.95 28.68 12.61
N ASN A 179 -5.56 28.45 11.35
CA ASN A 179 -6.13 29.09 10.17
C ASN A 179 -7.54 28.53 9.85
N ILE A 180 -7.80 27.24 10.11
CA ILE A 180 -9.13 26.64 9.95
C ILE A 180 -10.12 27.24 10.96
N TYR A 181 -9.72 27.44 12.22
CA TYR A 181 -10.58 28.11 13.21
C TYR A 181 -10.87 29.57 12.82
N GLU A 182 -9.89 30.32 12.32
CA GLU A 182 -10.12 31.68 11.80
C GLU A 182 -11.03 31.69 10.56
N ILE A 183 -10.86 30.73 9.64
CA ILE A 183 -11.70 30.61 8.43
C ILE A 183 -13.13 30.21 8.80
N ILE A 184 -13.32 29.31 9.77
CA ILE A 184 -14.64 28.92 10.28
C ILE A 184 -15.29 30.11 10.99
N ASN A 185 -14.57 30.83 11.85
CA ASN A 185 -15.10 31.99 12.56
C ASN A 185 -15.45 33.14 11.60
N LYS A 186 -14.62 33.44 10.59
CA LYS A 186 -14.95 34.42 9.55
C LYS A 186 -16.18 34.06 8.72
N LYS A 187 -16.45 32.76 8.51
CA LYS A 187 -17.67 32.31 7.81
C LYS A 187 -18.91 32.38 8.68
N LEU A 188 -18.77 32.25 10.00
CA LEU A 188 -19.87 32.40 10.96
C LEU A 188 -20.22 33.86 11.26
N GLU A 189 -19.28 34.79 11.11
CA GLU A 189 -19.52 36.23 11.30
C GLU A 189 -20.12 36.94 10.06
N ASN A 190 -19.98 36.34 8.88
CA ASN A 190 -20.49 36.89 7.61
C ASN A 190 -21.74 36.15 7.07
N GLY A 191 -22.38 35.33 7.91
CA GLY A 191 -23.59 34.56 7.60
C GLY A 191 -24.78 35.00 8.44
#